data_AF-A0A1Y4EP92-F1
#
_entry.id   AF-A0A1Y4EP92-F1
#
_cell.length_a   1.000
_cell.length_b   1.000
_cell.length_c   1.000
_cell.angle_alpha   90.00
_cell.angle_beta   90.00
_cell.angle_gamma   90.00
#
_symmetry.space_group_name_H-M   'P 1'
#
loop_
_entity.id
_entity.type
_entity.pdbx_description
1 polymer ?
#
loop_
_entity_poly.entity_id
_entity_poly.type
_entity_poly.pdbx_seq_one_letter_code
_entity_poly.pdbx_strand_id
1 'polypeptide(L)'
;MELSIEVLKDRQFLHDFRCGVPAMDRFIQDGLYLSVLHHYCQAYIVKLRKEVIALFALSFDSLDLDEDDKNDLMTGISVADTPLLTENYKEIFLSKPHYPALEIAYLAVDERYSRQGWGRVIIEAIADKAQT
;
A
#
# COMPACT_ATOMS: atom_id res chain seq x y z
N MET A 1 20.88 -7.74 -4.89
CA MET A 1 19.71 -7.32 -5.70
C MET A 1 19.41 -5.91 -5.25
N GLU A 2 19.68 -4.89 -6.06
CA GLU A 2 19.52 -3.49 -5.63
C GLU A 2 18.16 -2.99 -6.10
N LEU A 3 17.21 -3.01 -5.17
CA LEU A 3 15.86 -2.48 -5.34
C LEU A 3 15.84 -1.09 -4.72
N SER A 4 15.44 -0.08 -5.50
CA SER A 4 15.26 1.29 -5.00
C SER A 4 13.79 1.67 -5.07
N ILE A 5 13.34 2.39 -4.04
CA ILE A 5 12.02 3.00 -3.97
C ILE A 5 12.24 4.51 -4.02
N GLU A 6 11.61 5.16 -4.98
CA GLU A 6 11.74 6.60 -5.20
C GLU A 6 10.34 7.22 -5.27
N VAL A 7 10.21 8.45 -4.76
CA VAL A 7 9.00 9.24 -4.94
C VAL A 7 8.79 9.47 -6.44
N LEU A 8 7.55 9.30 -6.90
CA LEU A 8 7.18 9.62 -8.27
C LEU A 8 7.30 11.14 -8.50
N LYS A 9 8.25 11.54 -9.36
CA LYS A 9 8.47 12.94 -9.74
C LYS A 9 8.12 13.23 -11.20
N ASP A 10 8.44 12.31 -12.11
CA ASP A 10 8.24 12.48 -13.53
C ASP A 10 6.95 11.78 -13.97
N ARG A 11 5.97 12.53 -14.47
CA ARG A 11 4.71 11.97 -14.96
C ARG A 11 4.89 11.19 -16.26
N GLN A 12 5.89 11.51 -17.08
CA GLN A 12 5.98 11.00 -18.45
C GLN A 12 6.06 9.46 -18.48
N PHE A 13 6.73 8.85 -17.50
CA PHE A 13 6.84 7.39 -17.40
C PHE A 13 5.48 6.68 -17.25
N LEU A 14 4.46 7.34 -16.67
CA LEU A 14 3.14 6.73 -16.44
C LEU A 14 2.43 6.38 -17.76
N HIS A 15 2.72 7.12 -18.84
CA HIS A 15 2.13 6.89 -20.16
C HIS A 15 2.62 5.58 -20.80
N ASP A 16 3.82 5.13 -20.43
CA ASP A 16 4.42 3.91 -20.97
C ASP A 16 4.28 2.72 -20.02
N PHE A 17 4.03 2.96 -18.73
CA PHE A 17 3.81 1.89 -17.76
C PHE A 17 2.56 1.06 -18.10
N ARG A 18 2.67 -0.26 -18.03
CA ARG A 18 1.56 -1.22 -18.17
C ARG A 18 1.71 -2.35 -17.16
N CYS A 19 0.65 -2.62 -16.41
CA CYS A 19 0.53 -3.81 -15.56
C CYS A 19 -0.32 -4.93 -16.21
N GLY A 20 -0.86 -4.68 -17.42
CA GLY A 20 -1.60 -5.67 -18.20
C GLY A 20 -3.07 -5.79 -17.81
N VAL A 21 -3.59 -4.87 -17.00
CA VAL A 21 -5.01 -4.80 -16.62
C VAL A 21 -5.57 -3.49 -17.19
N PRO A 22 -6.36 -3.50 -18.28
CA PRO A 22 -6.67 -2.28 -19.05
C PRO A 22 -7.30 -1.14 -18.25
N ALA A 23 -8.14 -1.44 -17.26
CA ALA A 23 -8.73 -0.44 -16.39
C ALA A 23 -7.69 0.19 -15.46
N MET A 24 -6.77 -0.62 -14.93
CA MET A 24 -5.67 -0.15 -14.10
C MET A 24 -4.66 0.65 -14.93
N ASP A 25 -4.27 0.13 -16.09
CA ASP A 25 -3.39 0.81 -17.03
C ASP A 25 -3.94 2.21 -17.30
N ARG A 26 -5.18 2.35 -17.75
CA ARG A 26 -5.82 3.65 -18.01
C ARG A 26 -5.74 4.59 -16.80
N PHE A 27 -6.07 4.09 -15.61
CA PHE A 27 -5.99 4.92 -14.40
C PHE A 27 -4.56 5.38 -14.11
N ILE A 28 -3.55 4.52 -14.26
CA ILE A 28 -2.14 4.87 -14.05
C ILE A 28 -1.72 6.01 -14.98
N GLN A 29 -2.12 5.98 -16.24
CA GLN A 29 -1.65 6.93 -17.27
C GLN A 29 -2.35 8.28 -17.17
N ASP A 30 -3.65 8.25 -16.87
CA ASP A 30 -4.52 9.40 -17.01
C ASP A 30 -4.99 9.95 -15.65
N GLY A 31 -5.12 9.10 -14.63
CA GLY A 31 -5.78 9.41 -13.36
C GLY A 31 -4.84 9.52 -12.15
N LEU A 32 -3.87 8.62 -12.00
CA LEU A 32 -3.04 8.52 -10.78
C LEU A 32 -2.32 9.84 -10.46
N TYR A 33 -1.81 10.53 -11.48
CA TYR A 33 -1.14 11.82 -11.27
C TYR A 33 -2.09 12.90 -10.72
N LEU A 34 -3.39 12.84 -11.03
CA LEU A 34 -4.38 13.74 -10.46
C LEU A 34 -4.57 13.46 -8.96
N SER A 35 -4.59 12.19 -8.54
CA SER A 35 -4.63 11.83 -7.12
C SER A 35 -3.42 12.36 -6.35
N VAL A 36 -2.23 12.30 -6.95
CA VAL A 36 -1.00 12.89 -6.39
C VAL A 36 -1.09 14.42 -6.32
N LEU A 37 -1.52 15.05 -7.41
CA LEU A 37 -1.64 16.52 -7.52
C LEU A 37 -2.60 17.11 -6.49
N HIS A 38 -3.68 16.40 -6.19
CA HIS A 38 -4.69 16.81 -5.21
C HIS A 38 -4.45 16.27 -3.80
N HIS A 39 -3.25 15.75 -3.52
CA HIS A 39 -2.84 15.27 -2.20
C HIS A 39 -3.70 14.13 -1.62
N TYR A 40 -4.38 13.36 -2.47
CA TYR A 40 -5.09 12.15 -2.03
C TYR A 40 -4.12 11.03 -1.70
N CYS A 41 -3.00 10.94 -2.40
CA CYS A 41 -1.96 9.94 -2.14
C CYS A 41 -0.57 10.46 -2.54
N GLN A 42 0.47 9.79 -2.04
CA GLN A 42 1.83 9.92 -2.51
C GLN A 42 2.20 8.69 -3.32
N ALA A 43 2.54 8.87 -4.59
CA ALA A 43 2.98 7.80 -5.47
C ALA A 43 4.51 7.60 -5.42
N TYR A 44 4.92 6.36 -5.62
CA TYR A 44 6.29 5.88 -5.62
C TYR A 44 6.51 4.94 -6.80
N ILE A 45 7.75 4.92 -7.28
CA ILE A 45 8.22 3.95 -8.28
C ILE A 45 9.24 3.02 -7.63
N VAL A 46 9.20 1.75 -8.05
CA VAL A 46 10.12 0.72 -7.63
C VAL A 46 11.01 0.39 -8.81
N LYS A 47 12.32 0.51 -8.62
CA LYS A 47 13.31 0.18 -9.64
C LYS A 47 14.11 -1.04 -9.24
N LEU A 48 14.35 -1.92 -10.21
CA LEU A 48 15.38 -2.94 -10.14
C LEU A 48 16.56 -2.48 -10.98
N ARG A 49 17.69 -2.15 -10.33
CA ARG A 49 18.83 -1.46 -10.94
C ARG A 49 18.44 -0.09 -11.51
N LYS A 50 18.01 -0.03 -12.77
CA LYS A 50 17.59 1.21 -13.47
C LYS A 50 16.21 1.10 -14.10
N GLU A 51 15.63 -0.10 -14.13
CA GLU A 51 14.33 -0.35 -14.75
C GLU A 51 13.23 -0.21 -13.71
N VAL A 52 12.18 0.53 -14.05
CA VAL A 52 10.96 0.59 -13.23
C VAL A 52 10.22 -0.74 -13.41
N ILE A 53 10.03 -1.45 -12.30
CA ILE A 53 9.35 -2.75 -12.28
C ILE A 53 7.94 -2.68 -11.68
N ALA A 54 7.66 -1.62 -10.93
CA ALA A 54 6.37 -1.41 -10.28
C ALA A 54 6.19 0.04 -9.86
N LEU A 55 4.96 0.37 -9.53
CA LEU A 55 4.59 1.61 -8.84
C LEU A 55 3.59 1.28 -7.74
N PHE A 56 3.57 2.12 -6.72
CA PHE A 56 2.55 2.06 -5.68
C PHE A 56 2.22 3.47 -5.18
N ALA A 57 1.09 3.62 -4.51
CA ALA A 57 0.68 4.85 -3.88
C ALA A 57 0.22 4.60 -2.45
N LEU A 58 0.58 5.51 -1.55
CA LEU A 58 0.21 5.48 -0.14
C LEU A 58 -0.62 6.70 0.22
N SER A 59 -1.65 6.51 1.03
CA SER A 59 -2.52 7.55 1.59
C SER A 59 -2.56 7.42 3.11
N PHE A 60 -2.69 8.55 3.80
CA PHE A 60 -3.03 8.53 5.22
C PHE A 60 -4.51 8.22 5.36
N ASP A 61 -4.82 7.30 6.25
CA ASP A 61 -6.19 6.86 6.50
C ASP A 61 -6.44 6.66 8.01
N SER A 62 -7.69 6.40 8.38
CA SER A 62 -8.12 6.04 9.73
C SER A 62 -9.04 4.84 9.67
N LEU A 63 -8.72 3.80 10.43
CA LEU A 63 -9.63 2.69 10.67
C LEU A 63 -10.52 3.02 11.85
N ASP A 64 -11.82 2.99 11.61
CA ASP A 64 -12.85 3.13 12.62
C ASP A 64 -13.29 1.72 13.00
N LEU A 65 -12.92 1.31 14.22
CA LEU A 65 -13.22 -0.04 14.73
C LEU A 65 -14.21 0.07 15.89
N ASP A 66 -15.41 -0.43 15.68
CA ASP A 66 -16.40 -0.52 16.75
C ASP A 66 -16.14 -1.71 17.69
N GLU A 67 -17.03 -1.93 18.66
CA GLU A 67 -16.86 -3.02 19.62
C GLU A 67 -16.95 -4.41 18.96
N ASP A 68 -17.81 -4.57 17.96
CA ASP A 68 -18.01 -5.83 17.26
C ASP A 68 -16.79 -6.15 16.38
N ASP A 69 -16.25 -5.16 15.65
CA ASP A 69 -15.02 -5.30 14.87
C ASP A 69 -13.84 -5.77 15.74
N LYS A 70 -13.70 -5.15 16.92
CA LYS A 70 -12.65 -5.51 17.88
C LYS A 70 -12.85 -6.91 18.44
N ASN A 71 -14.09 -7.29 18.75
CA ASN A 71 -14.41 -8.63 19.22
C ASN A 71 -14.07 -9.68 18.16
N ASP A 72 -14.39 -9.42 16.89
CA ASP A 72 -14.09 -10.31 15.77
C ASP A 72 -12.57 -10.48 15.55
N LEU A 73 -11.81 -9.38 15.65
CA LEU A 73 -10.34 -9.41 15.61
C LEU A 73 -9.73 -10.23 16.76
N MET A 74 -10.26 -10.07 17.98
CA MET A 74 -9.73 -10.74 19.17
C MET A 74 -10.10 -12.21 19.27
N THR A 75 -11.23 -12.62 18.68
CA THR A 75 -11.72 -14.01 18.66
C THR A 75 -11.16 -14.81 17.49
N GLY A 76 -10.52 -14.16 16.52
CA GLY A 76 -9.99 -14.81 15.32
C GLY A 76 -11.09 -15.22 14.33
N ILE A 77 -12.28 -14.62 14.45
CA ILE A 77 -13.38 -14.78 13.49
C ILE A 77 -13.11 -13.96 12.23
N SER A 78 -12.38 -12.85 12.38
CA SER A 78 -11.91 -12.03 11.25
C SER A 78 -10.98 -12.80 10.32
N VAL A 79 -10.99 -12.42 9.04
CA VAL A 79 -9.99 -12.87 8.05
C VAL A 79 -8.60 -12.29 8.31
N ALA A 80 -8.48 -11.29 9.18
CA ALA A 80 -7.21 -10.76 9.64
C ALA A 80 -6.68 -11.57 10.82
N ASP A 81 -5.35 -11.67 10.92
CA ASP A 81 -4.72 -12.28 12.08
C ASP A 81 -5.09 -11.53 13.37
N THR A 82 -5.21 -12.29 14.47
CA THR A 82 -5.42 -11.69 15.79
C THR A 82 -4.30 -10.70 16.10
N PRO A 83 -4.62 -9.46 16.50
CA PRO A 83 -3.60 -8.46 16.79
C PRO A 83 -2.62 -8.94 17.88
N LEU A 84 -1.32 -8.77 17.63
CA LEU A 84 -0.28 -9.07 18.61
C LEU A 84 -0.19 -7.94 19.66
N LEU A 85 -1.07 -8.01 20.65
CA LEU A 85 -1.13 -7.03 21.74
C LEU A 85 -0.45 -7.57 22.99
N THR A 86 0.31 -6.73 23.67
CA THR A 86 0.73 -6.99 25.05
C THR A 86 -0.45 -6.81 26.00
N GLU A 87 -0.48 -7.53 27.13
CA GLU A 87 -1.58 -7.45 28.10
C GLU A 87 -1.86 -6.00 28.57
N ASN A 88 -0.82 -5.20 28.75
CA ASN A 88 -0.96 -3.79 29.15
C ASN A 88 -1.44 -2.84 28.04
N TYR A 89 -1.42 -3.28 26.77
CA TYR A 89 -1.90 -2.47 25.65
C TYR A 89 -3.31 -2.87 25.18
N LYS A 90 -3.79 -4.05 25.58
CA LYS A 90 -5.10 -4.58 25.20
C LYS A 90 -6.25 -3.64 25.57
N GLU A 91 -6.25 -3.09 26.78
CA GLU A 91 -7.29 -2.15 27.22
C GLU A 91 -7.23 -0.84 26.40
N ILE A 92 -6.03 -0.35 26.10
CA ILE A 92 -5.82 0.84 25.27
C ILE A 92 -6.38 0.61 23.86
N PHE A 93 -6.07 -0.53 23.25
CA PHE A 93 -6.65 -0.93 21.97
C PHE A 93 -8.19 -0.94 22.05
N LEU A 94 -8.77 -1.69 22.97
CA LEU A 94 -10.23 -1.80 23.05
C LEU A 94 -10.93 -0.44 23.25
N SER A 95 -10.31 0.49 23.99
CA SER A 95 -10.85 1.83 24.24
C SER A 95 -10.77 2.81 23.05
N LYS A 96 -9.88 2.59 22.08
CA LYS A 96 -9.65 3.54 20.97
C LYS A 96 -10.70 3.35 19.88
N PRO A 97 -11.43 4.40 19.46
CA PRO A 97 -12.38 4.31 18.35
C PRO A 97 -11.70 4.38 16.97
N HIS A 98 -10.54 5.02 16.89
CA HIS A 98 -9.85 5.32 15.64
C HIS A 98 -8.40 4.89 15.69
N TYR A 99 -7.91 4.37 14.57
CA TYR A 99 -6.54 3.92 14.38
C TYR A 99 -5.93 4.58 13.16
N PRO A 100 -4.85 5.36 13.32
CA PRO A 100 -4.09 5.85 12.18
C PRO A 100 -3.63 4.68 11.32
N ALA A 101 -3.88 4.77 10.03
CA ALA A 101 -3.51 3.77 9.05
C ALA A 101 -2.74 4.42 7.89
N LEU A 102 -1.93 3.59 7.24
CA LEU A 102 -1.28 3.91 5.99
C LEU A 102 -1.85 2.96 4.95
N GLU A 103 -2.75 3.47 4.11
CA GLU A 103 -3.43 2.69 3.10
C GLU A 103 -2.52 2.55 1.87
N ILE A 104 -2.43 1.33 1.32
CA ILE A 104 -1.89 1.11 -0.02
C ILE A 104 -3.00 1.41 -1.04
N ALA A 105 -3.21 2.69 -1.33
CA ALA A 105 -4.24 3.16 -2.27
C ALA A 105 -4.09 2.57 -3.68
N TYR A 106 -2.86 2.24 -4.07
CA TYR A 106 -2.60 1.62 -5.37
C TYR A 106 -1.32 0.79 -5.37
N LEU A 107 -1.32 -0.34 -6.07
CA LEU A 107 -0.14 -1.15 -6.33
C LEU A 107 -0.26 -1.80 -7.71
N ALA A 108 0.76 -1.61 -8.54
CA ALA A 108 0.84 -2.22 -9.85
C ALA A 108 2.27 -2.66 -10.16
N VAL A 109 2.42 -3.92 -10.56
CA VAL A 109 3.69 -4.47 -11.07
C VAL A 109 3.63 -4.46 -12.59
N ASP A 110 4.70 -4.01 -13.22
CA ASP A 110 4.85 -3.99 -14.67
C ASP A 110 4.60 -5.40 -15.23
N GLU A 111 3.88 -5.50 -16.34
CA GLU A 111 3.42 -6.78 -16.89
C GLU A 111 4.58 -7.74 -17.20
N ARG A 112 5.76 -7.20 -17.58
CA ARG A 112 6.99 -7.96 -17.86
C ARG A 112 7.55 -8.65 -16.61
N TYR A 113 7.19 -8.15 -15.44
CA TYR A 113 7.60 -8.61 -14.12
C TYR A 113 6.46 -9.28 -13.35
N SER A 114 5.28 -9.39 -13.96
CA SER A 114 4.11 -10.00 -13.31
C SER A 114 4.35 -11.48 -12.95
N ARG A 115 3.69 -11.94 -11.86
CA ARG A 115 3.75 -13.33 -11.36
C ARG A 115 5.13 -13.85 -10.95
N GLN A 116 6.10 -12.95 -10.71
CA GLN A 116 7.44 -13.29 -10.22
C GLN A 116 7.62 -12.99 -8.71
N GLY A 117 6.53 -12.73 -7.98
CA GLY A 117 6.56 -12.44 -6.54
C GLY A 117 6.87 -10.98 -6.18
N TRP A 118 7.11 -10.10 -7.15
CA TRP A 118 7.43 -8.68 -6.89
C TRP A 118 6.36 -7.93 -6.09
N GLY A 119 5.08 -8.23 -6.31
CA GLY A 119 4.00 -7.60 -5.52
C GLY A 119 4.17 -7.86 -4.01
N ARG A 120 4.52 -9.10 -3.64
CA ARG A 120 4.79 -9.46 -2.24
C ARG A 120 6.02 -8.75 -1.70
N VAL A 121 7.12 -8.77 -2.44
CA VAL A 121 8.37 -8.09 -2.05
C VAL A 121 8.15 -6.60 -1.80
N ILE A 122 7.29 -5.96 -2.61
CA ILE A 122 6.95 -4.54 -2.44
C ILE A 122 6.08 -4.32 -1.21
N ILE A 123 5.08 -5.16 -0.96
CA ILE A 123 4.24 -5.08 0.25
C ILE A 123 5.10 -5.24 1.51
N GLU A 124 6.01 -6.22 1.54
CA GLU A 124 6.95 -6.43 2.64
C GLU A 124 7.84 -5.19 2.85
N ALA A 125 8.38 -4.62 1.76
CA ALA A 125 9.20 -3.40 1.84
C ALA A 125 8.42 -2.16 2.32
N ILE A 126 7.14 -2.04 1.97
CA ILE A 126 6.26 -0.97 2.48
C ILE A 126 6.02 -1.17 3.98
N ALA A 127 5.67 -2.38 4.41
CA ALA A 127 5.42 -2.71 5.81
C ALA A 127 6.65 -2.44 6.69
N ASP A 128 7.83 -2.88 6.26
CA ASP A 128 9.10 -2.65 6.98
C ASP A 128 9.41 -1.16 7.14
N LYS A 129 9.16 -0.35 6.09
CA LYS A 129 9.38 1.11 6.13
C LYS A 129 8.36 1.87 6.96
N ALA A 130 7.14 1.36 7.07
CA ALA A 130 6.08 2.00 7.86
C ALA A 130 6.29 1.79 9.38
N GLN A 131 7.06 0.77 9.77
CA GLN A 131 7.37 0.47 11.17
C GLN A 131 8.55 1.29 11.74
N THR A 132 9.36 1.93 10.89
CA THR A 132 10.53 2.75 11.27
C THR A 132 10.23 4.23 11.31
#